data_AF-A0A4S3B2N5-F1
#
_entry.id   AF-A0A4S3B2N5-F1
#
_cell.length_a   1.000
_cell.length_b   1.000
_cell.length_c   1.000
_cell.angle_alpha   90.00
_cell.angle_beta   90.00
_cell.angle_gamma   90.00
#
_symmetry.space_group_name_H-M   'P 1'
#
loop_
_entity.id
_entity.type
_entity.pdbx_description
1 polymer ?
#
loop_
_entity_poly.entity_id
_entity_poly.type
_entity_poly.pdbx_seq_one_letter_code
_entity_poly.pdbx_strand_id
1 'polypeptide(L)'
;MTVEIKSNNDNTITIKNLSSEQLQVFNNIFGNPMTNMNNLVNQNNQQYTAPVTINGDIYAYSVYDAPNYGKNTYTIDIQMLGN
;
A
#
# COMPACT_ATOMS: atom_id res chain seq x y z
N MET A 1 17.27 5.16 7.08
CA MET A 1 15.81 5.26 7.26
C MET A 1 15.32 3.87 7.61
N THR A 2 14.42 3.74 8.59
CA THR A 2 13.95 2.44 9.07
C THR A 2 12.51 2.24 8.63
N VAL A 3 12.22 1.10 7.98
CA VAL A 3 10.85 0.70 7.62
C VAL A 3 10.10 0.35 8.90
N GLU A 4 8.87 0.85 9.03
CA GLU A 4 7.98 0.52 10.14
C GLU A 4 6.90 -0.44 9.63
N ILE A 5 6.72 -1.59 10.30
CA ILE A 5 5.66 -2.55 10.00
C ILE A 5 4.79 -2.66 11.24
N LYS A 6 3.49 -2.43 11.10
CA LYS A 6 2.52 -2.50 12.18
C LYS A 6 1.33 -3.35 11.77
N SER A 7 1.01 -4.35 12.57
CA SER A 7 -0.29 -5.03 12.53
C SER A 7 -1.27 -4.29 13.44
N ASN A 8 -2.44 -3.95 12.93
CA ASN A 8 -3.47 -3.21 13.65
C ASN A 8 -4.58 -4.16 14.14
N ASN A 9 -5.40 -3.68 15.09
CA ASN A 9 -6.47 -4.47 15.72
C ASN A 9 -7.67 -4.74 14.79
N ASP A 10 -7.68 -4.16 13.60
CA ASP A 10 -8.73 -4.25 12.58
C ASP A 10 -8.34 -5.18 11.40
N ASN A 11 -7.38 -6.09 11.63
CA ASN A 11 -6.81 -6.99 10.62
C ASN A 11 -6.13 -6.28 9.44
N THR A 12 -5.71 -5.04 9.64
CA THR A 12 -4.88 -4.33 8.66
C THR A 12 -3.39 -4.44 9.03
N ILE A 13 -2.55 -4.48 8.00
CA ILE A 13 -1.10 -4.34 8.13
C ILE A 13 -0.70 -3.04 7.45
N THR A 14 -0.03 -2.16 8.19
CA THR A 14 0.51 -0.90 7.68
C THR A 14 2.03 -1.00 7.61
N ILE A 15 2.61 -0.68 6.45
CA ILE A 15 4.05 -0.55 6.24
C ILE A 15 4.34 0.91 5.89
N LYS A 16 5.19 1.59 6.67
CA LYS A 16 5.53 3.00 6.47
C LYS A 16 7.02 3.18 6.16
N ASN A 17 7.31 4.34 5.59
CA ASN A 17 8.66 4.80 5.29
C ASN A 17 9.40 3.91 4.28
N LEU A 18 8.67 3.33 3.31
CA LEU A 18 9.32 2.61 2.22
C LEU A 18 10.05 3.60 1.31
N SER A 19 11.27 3.26 0.89
CA SER A 19 11.92 3.93 -0.24
C SER A 19 11.24 3.55 -1.57
N SER A 20 11.55 4.28 -2.63
CA SER A 20 11.06 3.95 -3.98
C SER A 20 11.47 2.54 -4.43
N GLU A 21 12.68 2.09 -4.10
CA GLU A 21 13.15 0.74 -4.43
C GLU A 21 12.38 -0.33 -3.65
N GLN A 22 12.08 -0.10 -2.37
CA GLN A 22 11.31 -1.04 -1.54
C GLN A 22 9.86 -1.14 -2.02
N LEU A 23 9.26 -0.02 -2.39
CA LEU A 23 7.95 -0.01 -3.04
C LEU A 23 7.99 -0.78 -4.36
N GLN A 24 9.03 -0.61 -5.17
CA GLN A 24 9.17 -1.32 -6.43
C GLN A 24 9.23 -2.84 -6.22
N VAL A 25 9.98 -3.32 -5.22
CA VAL A 25 10.00 -4.74 -4.84
C VAL A 25 8.61 -5.22 -4.47
N PHE A 26 7.87 -4.46 -3.66
CA PHE A 26 6.50 -4.82 -3.28
C PHE A 26 5.57 -4.89 -4.51
N ASN A 27 5.63 -3.89 -5.38
CA ASN A 27 4.84 -3.83 -6.61
C ASN A 27 5.17 -4.95 -7.60
N ASN A 28 6.41 -5.45 -7.62
CA ASN A 28 6.78 -6.59 -8.46
C ASN A 28 6.14 -7.90 -7.98
N ILE A 29 5.85 -8.01 -6.68
CA ILE A 29 5.23 -9.20 -6.08
C ILE A 29 3.71 -9.15 -6.21
N PHE A 30 3.10 -7.99 -5.91
CA PHE A 30 1.65 -7.87 -5.77
C PHE A 30 0.96 -7.04 -6.86
N GLY A 31 1.72 -6.48 -7.80
CA GLY A 31 1.23 -5.53 -8.80
C GLY A 31 1.30 -4.08 -8.32
N ASN A 32 1.29 -3.14 -9.27
CA ASN A 32 1.34 -1.71 -8.98
C ASN A 32 -0.04 -1.05 -9.20
N PRO A 33 -0.75 -0.62 -8.14
CA PRO A 33 -2.06 0.02 -8.29
C PRO A 33 -1.95 1.40 -8.94
N MET A 34 -0.78 2.06 -8.88
CA MET A 34 -0.57 3.41 -9.41
C MET A 34 -0.51 3.46 -10.94
N THR A 35 -0.42 2.32 -11.64
CA THR A 35 -0.36 2.31 -13.12
C THR A 35 -1.73 2.50 -13.78
N ASN A 36 -2.83 2.38 -13.03
CA ASN A 36 -4.17 2.58 -13.54
C ASN A 36 -4.84 3.74 -12.78
N MET A 37 -5.10 4.85 -13.47
CA MET A 37 -5.73 6.03 -12.86
C MET A 37 -7.11 5.73 -12.26
N ASN A 38 -7.81 4.69 -12.73
CA ASN A 38 -9.09 4.28 -12.15
C ASN A 38 -8.95 3.72 -10.72
N ASN A 39 -7.73 3.39 -10.29
CA ASN A 39 -7.44 2.93 -8.93
C ASN A 39 -7.23 4.08 -7.94
N LEU A 40 -7.11 5.34 -8.39
CA LEU A 40 -6.97 6.50 -7.52
C LEU A 40 -8.30 6.78 -6.81
N VAL A 41 -8.36 6.49 -5.51
CA VAL A 41 -9.59 6.62 -4.69
C VAL A 41 -9.59 7.84 -3.79
N ASN A 42 -8.43 8.46 -3.56
CA ASN A 42 -8.36 9.74 -2.85
C ASN A 42 -7.28 10.64 -3.46
N GLN A 43 -7.72 11.74 -4.09
CA GLN A 43 -6.81 12.70 -4.73
C GLN A 43 -5.99 13.50 -3.73
N ASN A 44 -6.55 13.84 -2.56
CA ASN A 44 -5.88 14.69 -1.57
C ASN A 44 -4.62 14.02 -1.00
N ASN A 45 -4.69 12.69 -0.80
CA ASN A 45 -3.59 11.91 -0.23
C ASN A 45 -2.90 11.02 -1.27
N GLN A 46 -3.22 11.18 -2.56
CA GLN A 46 -2.75 10.32 -3.65
C GLN A 46 -2.83 8.83 -3.29
N GLN A 47 -4.01 8.39 -2.83
CA GLN A 47 -4.26 7.02 -2.43
C GLN A 47 -4.77 6.20 -3.61
N TYR A 48 -4.05 5.12 -3.92
CA TYR A 48 -4.42 4.16 -4.95
C TYR A 48 -4.79 2.83 -4.31
N THR A 49 -5.78 2.13 -4.84
CA THR A 49 -6.20 0.81 -4.33
C THR A 49 -6.28 -0.25 -5.43
N ALA A 50 -5.91 -1.47 -5.12
CA ALA A 50 -6.17 -2.64 -5.94
C ALA A 50 -6.45 -3.86 -5.06
N PRO A 51 -7.25 -4.83 -5.53
CA PRO A 51 -7.31 -6.13 -4.88
C PRO A 51 -6.02 -6.91 -5.19
N VAL A 52 -5.51 -7.64 -4.20
CA VAL A 52 -4.39 -8.59 -4.36
C VAL A 52 -4.80 -9.94 -3.76
N THR A 53 -4.34 -11.04 -4.36
CA THR A 53 -4.64 -12.38 -3.87
C THR A 53 -3.39 -12.98 -3.23
N ILE A 54 -3.48 -13.39 -1.96
CA ILE A 54 -2.38 -14.01 -1.21
C ILE A 54 -2.90 -15.31 -0.65
N ASN A 55 -2.28 -16.45 -1.01
CA ASN A 55 -2.69 -17.79 -0.59
C ASN A 55 -4.18 -18.14 -0.85
N GLY A 56 -4.79 -17.52 -1.87
CA GLY A 56 -6.20 -17.73 -2.22
C GLY A 56 -7.18 -16.73 -1.61
N ASP A 57 -6.75 -15.96 -0.61
CA ASP A 57 -7.56 -14.92 0.03
C ASP A 57 -7.36 -13.57 -0.66
N ILE A 58 -8.42 -12.75 -0.71
CA ILE A 58 -8.39 -11.42 -1.34
C ILE A 58 -8.15 -10.35 -0.28
N TYR A 59 -7.19 -9.48 -0.56
CA TYR A 59 -6.86 -8.33 0.28
C TYR A 59 -7.07 -7.05 -0.51
N ALA A 60 -7.54 -6.00 0.17
CA ALA A 60 -7.42 -4.64 -0.32
C ALA A 60 -5.99 -4.16 -0.07
N TYR A 61 -5.34 -3.68 -1.12
CA TYR A 61 -3.99 -3.13 -1.10
C TYR A 61 -4.06 -1.65 -1.46
N SER A 62 -3.71 -0.79 -0.50
CA SER A 62 -3.65 0.67 -0.69
C SER A 62 -2.21 1.16 -0.68
N VAL A 63 -1.86 2.02 -1.63
CA VAL A 63 -0.59 2.75 -1.68
C VAL A 63 -0.87 4.23 -1.52
N TYR A 64 -0.13 4.88 -0.61
CA TYR A 64 -0.15 6.32 -0.42
C TYR A 64 1.15 6.91 -0.99
N ASP A 65 0.99 7.70 -2.05
CA ASP A 65 2.07 8.44 -2.73
C ASP A 65 2.13 9.90 -2.27
N ALA A 66 1.74 10.17 -1.02
CA ALA A 66 1.87 11.49 -0.42
C ALA A 66 3.17 11.59 0.38
N PRO A 67 3.84 12.76 0.40
CA PRO A 67 4.97 12.98 1.29
C PRO A 67 4.52 12.76 2.74
N ASN A 68 4.99 11.70 3.39
CA ASN A 68 4.85 11.55 4.83
C ASN A 68 5.75 12.60 5.49
N TYR A 69 5.16 13.71 5.93
CA TYR A 69 5.86 14.76 6.66
C TYR A 69 7.07 15.34 5.90
N GLY A 70 6.94 15.57 4.58
CA GLY A 70 7.98 16.18 3.75
C GLY A 70 9.09 15.23 3.29
N LYS A 71 8.87 13.90 3.36
CA LYS A 71 9.80 12.88 2.85
C LYS A 71 9.16 12.10 1.70
N ASN A 72 9.94 11.82 0.65
CA ASN A 72 9.54 10.97 -0.48
C ASN A 72 9.56 9.49 -0.05
N THR A 73 8.58 9.10 0.77
CA THR A 73 8.44 7.75 1.30
C THR A 73 7.01 7.31 1.20
N TYR A 74 6.82 6.02 0.97
CA TYR A 74 5.50 5.45 0.71
C TYR A 74 4.94 4.75 1.94
N THR A 75 3.62 4.75 2.04
CA THR A 75 2.87 3.89 2.98
C THR A 75 2.09 2.85 2.18
N ILE A 76 2.07 1.63 2.68
CA ILE A 76 1.24 0.53 2.18
C ILE A 76 0.29 0.10 3.29
N ASP A 77 -0.99 -0.02 2.98
CA ASP A 77 -1.97 -0.67 3.85
C ASP A 77 -2.54 -1.91 3.14
N ILE A 78 -2.59 -3.03 3.87
CA ILE A 78 -3.13 -4.31 3.41
C ILE A 78 -4.25 -4.70 4.36
N GLN A 79 -5.46 -4.91 3.84
CA GLN A 79 -6.63 -5.31 4.61
C GLN A 79 -7.24 -6.58 4.04
N MET A 80 -7.47 -7.59 4.87
CA MET A 80 -8.22 -8.78 4.44
C MET A 80 -9.67 -8.39 4.14
N LEU A 81 -10.13 -8.63 2.92
CA LEU A 81 -11.54 -8.51 2.57
C LEU A 81 -12.17 -9.84 2.98
N GLY A 82 -12.98 -9.82 4.05
CA GLY A 82 -13.45 -11.04 4.70
C GLY A 82 -14.07 -12.07 3.74
N ASN A 83 -13.98 -13.34 4.14
CA ASN A 83 -14.67 -14.47 3.49
C ASN A 83 -16.19 -14.30 3.48
#